data_AF-A0A819UBF1-F1
#
_entry.id   AF-A0A819UBF1-F1
#
_cell.length_a   1.000
_cell.length_b   1.000
_cell.length_c   1.000
_cell.angle_alpha   90.00
_cell.angle_beta   90.00
_cell.angle_gamma   90.00
#
_symmetry.space_group_name_H-M   'P 1'
#
loop_
_entity.id
_entity.type
_entity.pdbx_description
1 polymer ?
#
loop_
_entity_poly.entity_id
_entity_poly.type
_entity_poly.pdbx_seq_one_letter_code
_entity_poly.pdbx_strand_id
1 'polypeptide(L)' 'PLIICYYTNWSQYRHGKGQFYPEYIDINLCTHIIYAFAKVENSRINPYEWNDESSPWSIGMYQRIINLRKT' A
#
# COMPACT_ATOMS: atom_id res chain seq x y z
N PRO A 1 -15.15 -16.63 4.68
CA PRO A 1 -14.96 -16.50 3.21
C PRO A 1 -13.61 -15.82 2.95
N LEU A 2 -12.93 -16.15 1.84
CA LEU A 2 -11.70 -15.46 1.45
C LEU A 2 -12.08 -14.19 0.67
N ILE A 3 -11.70 -13.00 1.17
CA ILE A 3 -11.96 -11.72 0.52
C ILE A 3 -10.63 -11.01 0.32
N ILE A 4 -10.24 -10.86 -0.95
CA ILE A 4 -8.95 -10.33 -1.36
C ILE A 4 -9.14 -8.92 -1.92
N CYS A 5 -8.51 -7.95 -1.28
CA CYS A 5 -8.59 -6.54 -1.66
C CYS A 5 -7.25 -6.08 -2.22
N TYR A 6 -7.27 -5.48 -3.41
CA TYR A 6 -6.09 -4.82 -3.97
C TYR A 6 -6.06 -3.36 -3.52
N TYR A 7 -4.96 -2.96 -2.88
CA TYR A 7 -4.66 -1.56 -2.60
C TYR A 7 -3.70 -1.03 -3.67
N THR A 8 -4.08 0.04 -4.36
CA THR A 8 -3.30 0.63 -5.45
C THR A 8 -2.50 1.83 -4.97
N ASN A 9 -1.16 1.78 -5.00
CA ASN A 9 -0.31 2.85 -4.45
C ASN A 9 -0.57 4.23 -5.05
N TRP A 10 -0.88 4.30 -6.34
CA TRP A 10 -1.20 5.57 -7.01
C TRP A 10 -2.49 6.26 -6.53
N SER A 11 -3.31 5.62 -5.68
CA SER A 11 -4.48 6.29 -5.08
C SER A 11 -4.10 7.46 -4.18
N GLN A 12 -2.86 7.50 -3.69
CA GLN A 12 -2.31 8.61 -2.91
C GLN A 12 -2.30 9.94 -3.66
N TYR A 13 -2.28 9.89 -5.00
CA TYR A 13 -2.19 11.08 -5.87
C TYR A 13 -3.53 11.57 -6.39
N ARG A 14 -4.63 10.86 -6.10
CA ARG A 14 -5.97 11.33 -6.49
C ARG A 14 -6.30 12.62 -5.74
N HIS A 15 -7.10 13.48 -6.37
CA HIS A 15 -7.51 14.76 -5.78
C HIS A 15 -8.84 14.65 -5.01
N GLY A 16 -9.00 15.54 -4.02
CA GLY A 16 -10.23 15.68 -3.25
C GLY A 16 -10.63 14.38 -2.54
N LYS A 17 -11.92 14.06 -2.57
CA LYS A 17 -12.48 12.86 -1.91
C LYS A 17 -11.97 11.52 -2.47
N GLY A 18 -11.29 11.54 -3.62
CA GLY A 18 -10.70 10.35 -4.23
C GLY A 18 -9.33 9.99 -3.67
N GLN A 19 -8.67 10.90 -2.94
CA GLN A 19 -7.37 10.64 -2.32
C GLN A 19 -7.50 9.54 -1.28
N PHE A 20 -6.66 8.52 -1.38
CA PHE A 20 -6.79 7.36 -0.50
C PHE A 20 -5.42 6.85 -0.05
N TYR A 21 -5.27 6.69 1.27
CA TYR A 21 -4.08 6.21 1.95
C TYR A 21 -4.37 4.88 2.69
N PRO A 22 -3.35 4.12 3.07
CA PRO A 22 -3.51 2.83 3.78
C PRO A 22 -4.43 2.90 5.01
N GLU A 23 -4.35 3.97 5.79
CA GLU A 23 -5.11 4.15 7.04
C GLU A 23 -6.63 4.32 6.82
N TYR A 24 -7.07 4.52 5.58
CA TYR A 24 -8.49 4.61 5.25
C TYR A 24 -9.11 3.26 4.90
N ILE A 25 -8.33 2.17 4.90
CA ILE A 25 -8.85 0.82 4.70
C ILE A 25 -9.58 0.37 5.97
N ASP A 26 -10.86 0.03 5.84
CA ASP A 26 -11.57 -0.73 6.88
C ASP A 26 -11.10 -2.19 6.83
N ILE A 27 -10.31 -2.58 7.83
CA ILE A 27 -9.70 -3.91 7.93
C ILE A 27 -10.72 -5.04 8.08
N ASN A 28 -11.97 -4.74 8.45
CA ASN A 28 -13.02 -5.77 8.60
C ASN A 28 -13.64 -6.19 7.26
N LEU A 29 -13.40 -5.44 6.18
CA LEU A 29 -13.94 -5.73 4.86
C LEU A 29 -13.16 -6.82 4.11
N CYS A 30 -11.88 -7.01 4.45
CA CYS A 30 -10.95 -7.83 3.69
C CYS A 30 -10.28 -8.87 4.60
N THR A 31 -10.12 -10.10 4.13
CA THR A 31 -9.27 -11.07 4.84
C THR A 31 -7.81 -10.98 4.39
N HIS A 32 -7.56 -10.49 3.17
CA HIS A 32 -6.23 -10.27 2.62
C HIS A 32 -6.18 -8.93 1.89
N ILE A 33 -5.08 -8.20 2.07
CA ILE A 33 -4.76 -6.99 1.32
C ILE A 33 -3.52 -7.27 0.48
N ILE A 34 -3.63 -7.05 -0.83
CA ILE A 34 -2.52 -7.15 -1.78
C ILE A 34 -2.11 -5.73 -2.17
N TYR A 35 -0.84 -5.41 -1.93
CA TYR A 35 -0.27 -4.13 -2.37
C TYR A 35 0.03 -4.19 -3.87
N ALA A 36 -0.61 -3.30 -4.63
CA ALA A 36 -0.43 -3.12 -6.06
C ALA A 36 0.30 -1.80 -6.33
N PHE A 37 1.53 -1.80 -6.84
CA PHE A 37 2.37 -2.96 -7.19
C PHE A 37 3.82 -2.72 -6.76
N ALA A 38 4.66 -3.75 -6.92
CA ALA A 38 6.10 -3.60 -7.08
C ALA A 38 6.43 -3.54 -8.58
N LYS A 39 7.70 -3.30 -8.94
CA LYS A 39 8.18 -3.39 -10.32
C LYS A 39 9.31 -4.40 -10.46
N VAL A 40 9.56 -4.85 -11.69
CA VAL A 40 10.76 -5.61 -12.04
C VAL A 40 11.69 -4.70 -12.81
N GLU A 41 12.91 -4.56 -12.32
CA GLU A 41 13.95 -3.72 -12.93
C GLU A 41 15.30 -4.42 -12.73
N ASN A 42 16.10 -4.51 -13.79
CA ASN A 42 17.39 -5.23 -13.79
C ASN A 42 17.27 -6.68 -13.29
N SER A 43 16.21 -7.39 -13.71
CA SER A 43 15.90 -8.77 -13.27
C SER A 43 15.76 -8.93 -11.75
N ARG A 44 15.41 -7.84 -11.04
CA ARG A 44 15.16 -7.83 -9.60
C ARG A 44 13.81 -7.19 -9.31
N ILE A 45 13.16 -7.65 -8.25
CA ILE A 45 11.97 -6.99 -7.70
C ILE A 45 12.45 -5.73 -7.00
N ASN A 46 11.82 -4.60 -7.31
CA ASN A 46 12.10 -3.30 -6.71
C ASN A 46 10.77 -2.61 -6.32
N PRO A 47 10.82 -1.65 -5.38
CA PRO A 47 9.67 -0.78 -5.11
C PRO A 47 9.21 -0.07 -6.38
N TYR A 48 7.91 0.17 -6.52
CA TYR A 48 7.40 0.83 -7.73
C TYR A 48 7.80 2.32 -7.71
N GLU A 49 7.66 2.97 -6.57
CA GLU A 49 8.02 4.38 -6.39
C GLU A 49 8.77 4.67 -5.08
N TRP A 50 9.37 5.86 -5.02
CA TRP A 50 10.30 6.29 -3.96
C TRP A 50 9.71 6.31 -2.54
N ASN A 51 8.38 6.37 -2.40
CA ASN A 51 7.69 6.43 -1.11
C ASN A 51 6.99 5.12 -0.72
N ASP A 52 7.18 4.04 -1.48
CA ASP A 52 6.70 2.72 -1.11
C ASP A 52 7.53 2.17 0.08
N GLU A 53 8.85 2.32 0.04
CA GLU A 53 9.76 1.92 1.12
C GLU A 53 9.94 3.00 2.19
N SER A 54 10.19 2.55 3.42
CA SER A 54 10.53 3.46 4.52
C SER A 54 11.94 4.00 4.36
N SER A 55 12.11 5.26 4.72
CA SER A 55 13.41 5.91 4.85
C SER A 55 13.65 6.31 6.31
N PRO A 56 14.86 6.77 6.68
CA PRO A 56 15.10 7.34 8.02
C PRO A 56 14.20 8.53 8.38
N TRP A 57 13.59 9.18 7.38
CA TRP A 57 12.82 10.42 7.53
C TRP A 57 11.32 10.20 7.39
N SER A 58 10.88 9.06 6.87
CA SER A 58 9.48 8.80 6.55
C SER A 58 9.13 7.31 6.56
N ILE A 59 7.91 7.00 7.03
CA ILE A 59 7.35 5.65 6.93
C ILE A 59 6.75 5.46 5.53
N GLY A 60 7.26 4.48 4.80
CA GLY A 60 6.79 4.16 3.45
C GLY A 60 5.43 3.48 3.43
N MET A 61 4.79 3.49 2.26
CA MET A 61 3.45 2.92 2.08
C MET A 61 3.38 1.42 2.36
N TYR A 62 4.45 0.65 2.08
CA TYR A 62 4.50 -0.78 2.44
C TYR A 62 4.35 -0.96 3.95
N GLN A 63 5.12 -0.20 4.74
CA GLN A 63 5.07 -0.30 6.19
C GLN A 63 3.73 0.16 6.75
N ARG A 64 3.10 1.18 6.15
CA ARG A 64 1.76 1.66 6.52
C ARG A 64 0.70 0.57 6.33
N ILE A 65 0.73 -0.15 5.20
CA ILE A 65 -0.16 -1.30 4.96
C ILE A 65 0.12 -2.45 5.95
N ILE A 66 1.38 -2.75 6.24
CA ILE A 66 1.75 -3.80 7.20
C ILE A 66 1.26 -3.44 8.62
N ASN A 67 1.30 -2.16 8.99
CA ASN A 67 0.87 -1.71 10.31
C ASN A 67 -0.63 -1.94 10.57
N LEU A 68 -1.46 -2.03 9.52
CA LEU A 68 -2.88 -2.35 9.66
C LEU A 68 -3.11 -3.70 10.36
N ARG A 69 -2.16 -4.64 10.24
CA ARG A 69 -2.23 -5.96 10.92
C ARG A 69 -2.18 -5.88 12.45
N LYS A 70 -1.73 -4.76 13.00
CA LYS A 70 -1.56 -4.56 14.45
C LYS A 70 -2.77 -3.90 15.11
N THR A 71 -3.78 -3.57 14.31
CA THR A 71 -5.02 -2.90 14.72
C THR A 71 -6.12 -3.94 14.88
#